data_AF-A0A925MCR5-F1
#
_entry.id   AF-A0A925MCR5-F1
#
_cell.length_a   1.000
_cell.length_b   1.000
_cell.length_c   1.000
_cell.angle_alpha   90.00
_cell.angle_beta   90.00
_cell.angle_gamma   90.00
#
_symmetry.space_group_name_H-M   'P 1'
#
loop_
_entity.id
_entity.type
_entity.pdbx_description
1 polymer ?
#
loop_
_entity_poly.entity_id
_entity_poly.type
_entity_poly.pdbx_seq_one_letter_code
_entity_poly.pdbx_strand_id
1 'polypeptide(L)'
;MKPRDASDVELGLLLDAIYHVYHHDFRAYAESSLRRRIAAALIHFQCASISRLQERVLREPATFTELLRFLTVQVTDMFRDPTYFRALREHVVPYLRTYAALKIWVAGCATGEEAYSLAILLAEENLLDRTLIYATDIHPDSLRIAEQGVYDTERFAKFNDNYRRAGGQGSLGDYYAAAYGGALLDRRLRKAIVFSDHSLSTDSAFAETQLVSCRNVLIYFERALQDRAIGVLHDSLCRKGFLGLGLKETLRFTSHALAFTELVPEARIYQRI
;
A
#
# COMPACT_ATOMS: atom_id res chain seq x y z
N MET A 1 0.46 40.84 -6.64
CA MET A 1 0.17 39.43 -6.30
C MET A 1 -1.11 39.06 -7.03
N LYS A 2 -1.12 38.06 -7.93
CA LYS A 2 -2.38 37.63 -8.56
C LYS A 2 -3.28 37.02 -7.46
N PRO A 3 -4.59 37.31 -7.42
CA PRO A 3 -5.49 36.64 -6.52
C PRO A 3 -5.43 35.13 -6.77
N ARG A 4 -5.39 34.32 -5.70
CA ARG A 4 -5.49 32.87 -5.81
C ARG A 4 -6.88 32.52 -6.34
N ASP A 5 -6.97 31.45 -7.13
CA ASP A 5 -8.26 30.93 -7.55
C ASP A 5 -9.06 30.49 -6.31
N ALA A 6 -10.36 30.77 -6.28
CA ALA A 6 -11.23 30.41 -5.16
C ALA A 6 -11.18 28.89 -4.91
N SER A 7 -11.09 28.10 -5.98
CA SER A 7 -10.98 26.64 -5.90
C SER A 7 -9.72 26.17 -5.17
N ASP A 8 -8.61 26.92 -5.26
CA ASP A 8 -7.35 26.59 -4.58
C ASP A 8 -7.48 26.82 -3.07
N VAL A 9 -8.13 27.90 -2.69
CA VAL A 9 -8.39 28.24 -1.29
C VAL A 9 -9.35 27.23 -0.67
N GLU A 10 -10.46 26.92 -1.35
CA GLU A 10 -11.43 25.95 -0.87
C GLU A 10 -10.81 24.55 -0.73
N LEU A 11 -9.97 24.12 -1.68
CA LEU A 11 -9.26 22.85 -1.59
C LEU A 11 -8.37 22.82 -0.34
N GLY A 12 -7.53 23.83 -0.13
CA GLY A 12 -6.67 23.91 1.06
C GLY A 12 -7.47 23.79 2.36
N LEU A 13 -8.58 24.54 2.47
CA LEU A 13 -9.46 24.52 3.65
C LEU A 13 -10.13 23.16 3.86
N LEU A 14 -10.53 22.47 2.79
CA LEU A 14 -11.05 21.10 2.89
C LEU A 14 -9.97 20.15 3.42
N LEU A 15 -8.74 20.22 2.91
CA LEU A 15 -7.66 19.34 3.35
C LEU A 15 -7.26 19.61 4.81
N ASP A 16 -7.23 20.87 5.24
CA ASP A 16 -7.02 21.23 6.65
C ASP A 16 -8.15 20.72 7.55
N ALA A 17 -9.41 20.86 7.11
CA ALA A 17 -10.55 20.32 7.83
C ALA A 17 -10.45 18.79 8.01
N ILE A 18 -10.07 18.07 6.95
CA ILE A 18 -9.86 16.62 7.01
C ILE A 18 -8.76 16.27 8.01
N TYR A 19 -7.62 16.97 7.95
CA TYR A 19 -6.50 16.73 8.87
C TYR A 19 -6.88 16.97 10.33
N HIS A 20 -7.58 18.08 10.62
CA HIS A 20 -7.91 18.44 12.00
C HIS A 20 -9.00 17.57 12.63
N VAL A 21 -9.93 17.06 11.83
CA VAL A 21 -11.07 16.25 12.34
C VAL A 21 -10.78 14.76 12.30
N TYR A 22 -10.12 14.28 11.24
CA TYR A 22 -9.95 12.84 10.98
C TYR A 22 -8.49 12.39 11.01
N HIS A 23 -7.54 13.31 11.21
CA HIS A 23 -6.09 13.01 11.27
C HIS A 23 -5.49 12.39 10.00
N HIS A 24 -6.21 12.41 8.87
CA HIS A 24 -5.65 12.06 7.57
C HIS A 24 -5.01 13.29 6.93
N ASP A 25 -3.70 13.26 6.72
CA ASP A 25 -2.98 14.37 6.08
C ASP A 25 -2.81 14.15 4.57
N PHE A 26 -3.65 14.83 3.79
CA PHE A 26 -3.59 14.87 2.33
C PHE A 26 -2.92 16.14 1.78
N ARG A 27 -2.46 17.07 2.63
CA ARG A 27 -2.02 18.41 2.22
C ARG A 27 -0.73 18.41 1.38
N ALA A 28 0.07 17.35 1.53
CA ALA A 28 1.28 17.12 0.75
C ALA A 28 1.11 16.00 -0.30
N TYR A 29 -0.13 15.70 -0.71
CA TYR A 29 -0.39 14.81 -1.86
C TYR A 29 -0.33 15.59 -3.17
N ALA A 30 -0.08 14.87 -4.27
CA ALA A 30 0.04 15.42 -5.60
C ALA A 30 -1.22 16.21 -6.00
N GLU A 31 -1.06 17.53 -6.14
CA GLU A 31 -2.18 18.47 -6.25
C GLU A 31 -3.10 18.17 -7.45
N SER A 32 -2.49 17.89 -8.62
CA SER A 32 -3.24 17.57 -9.85
C SER A 32 -4.09 16.30 -9.71
N SER A 33 -3.60 15.30 -8.97
CA SER A 33 -4.34 14.07 -8.69
C SER A 33 -5.49 14.34 -7.72
N LEU A 34 -5.25 15.11 -6.66
CA LEU A 34 -6.27 15.50 -5.69
C LEU A 34 -7.41 16.28 -6.35
N ARG A 35 -7.11 17.30 -7.15
CA ARG A 35 -8.13 18.13 -7.82
C ARG A 35 -9.09 17.28 -8.65
N ARG A 36 -8.56 16.35 -9.44
CA ARG A 36 -9.39 15.43 -10.25
C ARG A 36 -10.28 14.54 -9.39
N ARG A 37 -9.79 14.05 -8.25
CA ARG A 37 -10.58 13.19 -7.32
C ARG A 37 -11.65 13.99 -6.59
N ILE A 38 -11.33 15.21 -6.17
CA ILE A 38 -12.30 16.12 -5.56
C ILE A 38 -13.39 16.48 -6.58
N ALA A 39 -13.04 16.76 -7.84
CA ALA A 39 -14.04 17.01 -8.88
C ALA A 39 -14.99 15.83 -9.06
N ALA A 40 -14.48 14.58 -9.07
CA ALA A 40 -15.31 13.39 -9.12
C ALA A 40 -16.19 13.24 -7.86
N ALA A 41 -15.65 13.53 -6.68
CA ALA A 41 -16.39 13.51 -5.42
C ALA A 41 -17.52 14.54 -5.41
N LEU A 42 -17.30 15.77 -5.92
CA LEU A 42 -18.36 16.79 -6.01
C LEU A 42 -19.55 16.31 -6.83
N ILE A 43 -19.29 15.62 -7.95
CA ILE A 43 -20.35 15.02 -8.78
C ILE A 43 -21.09 13.93 -8.01
N HIS A 44 -20.37 13.03 -7.33
CA HIS A 44 -20.95 11.94 -6.55
C HIS A 44 -21.82 12.43 -5.40
N PHE A 45 -21.31 13.39 -4.62
CA PHE A 45 -22.01 13.98 -3.49
C PHE A 45 -23.04 15.05 -3.87
N GLN A 46 -23.15 15.36 -5.17
CA GLN A 46 -24.01 16.42 -5.70
C GLN A 46 -23.77 17.79 -5.03
N CYS A 47 -22.50 18.08 -4.74
CA CYS A 47 -22.09 19.33 -4.12
C CYS A 47 -21.74 20.37 -5.19
N ALA A 48 -22.34 21.56 -5.11
CA ALA A 48 -22.09 22.65 -6.05
C ALA A 48 -20.70 23.31 -5.89
N SER A 49 -20.02 23.10 -4.76
CA SER A 49 -18.68 23.64 -4.47
C SER A 49 -17.92 22.79 -3.47
N ILE A 50 -16.59 23.02 -3.38
CA ILE A 50 -15.74 22.36 -2.38
C ILE A 50 -16.14 22.79 -0.97
N SER A 51 -16.54 24.05 -0.76
CA SER A 51 -17.06 24.50 0.54
C SER A 51 -18.30 23.74 1.00
N ARG A 52 -19.23 23.42 0.08
CA ARG A 52 -20.41 22.60 0.44
C ARG A 52 -20.01 21.17 0.80
N LEU A 53 -19.04 20.60 0.09
CA LEU A 53 -18.46 19.31 0.45
C LEU A 53 -17.78 19.36 1.83
N GLN A 54 -17.00 20.42 2.11
CA GLN A 54 -16.35 20.63 3.40
C GLN A 54 -17.35 20.69 4.56
N GLU A 55 -18.46 21.41 4.39
CA GLU A 55 -19.53 21.44 5.40
C GLU A 55 -20.05 20.03 5.70
N ARG A 56 -20.34 19.23 4.66
CA ARG A 56 -20.79 17.85 4.84
C ARG A 56 -19.73 16.99 5.52
N VAL A 57 -18.47 17.08 5.11
CA VAL A 57 -17.35 16.37 5.74
C VAL A 57 -17.22 16.74 7.23
N LEU A 58 -17.49 17.98 7.63
CA LEU A 58 -17.42 18.43 9.03
C LEU A 58 -18.64 18.04 9.88
N ARG A 59 -19.80 17.83 9.26
CA ARG A 59 -21.08 17.62 9.97
C ARG A 59 -21.61 16.18 9.87
N GLU A 60 -21.20 15.45 8.85
CA GLU A 60 -21.66 14.10 8.52
C GLU A 60 -20.46 13.15 8.43
N PRO A 61 -20.08 12.45 9.51
CA PRO A 61 -18.90 11.58 9.52
C PRO A 61 -18.87 10.54 8.39
N ALA A 62 -20.04 10.02 7.99
CA ALA A 62 -20.16 9.09 6.87
C ALA A 62 -19.69 9.68 5.52
N THR A 63 -19.87 11.00 5.32
CA THR A 63 -19.39 11.68 4.10
C THR A 63 -17.88 11.59 3.99
N PHE A 64 -17.14 11.68 5.10
CA PHE A 64 -15.69 11.52 5.05
C PHE A 64 -15.28 10.10 4.68
N THR A 65 -15.93 9.08 5.25
CA THR A 65 -15.67 7.67 4.90
C THR A 65 -15.86 7.41 3.41
N GLU A 66 -16.90 7.97 2.81
CA GLU A 66 -17.12 7.87 1.36
C GLU A 66 -16.10 8.70 0.56
N LEU A 67 -15.79 9.92 1.01
CA LEU A 67 -14.80 10.78 0.35
C LEU A 67 -13.41 10.14 0.32
N LEU A 68 -13.03 9.43 1.39
CA LEU A 68 -11.75 8.75 1.51
C LEU A 68 -11.54 7.73 0.36
N ARG A 69 -12.61 7.12 -0.15
CA ARG A 69 -12.56 6.21 -1.31
C ARG A 69 -12.16 6.92 -2.61
N PHE A 70 -12.46 8.20 -2.75
CA PHE A 70 -12.01 9.01 -3.88
C PHE A 70 -10.55 9.46 -3.69
N LEU A 71 -10.18 9.83 -2.46
CA LEU A 71 -8.85 10.33 -2.12
C LEU A 71 -7.77 9.24 -2.16
N THR A 72 -8.15 7.98 -1.96
CA THR A 72 -7.27 6.81 -2.03
C THR A 72 -7.46 6.03 -3.34
N VAL A 73 -6.45 5.28 -3.79
CA VAL A 73 -6.64 4.31 -4.90
C VAL A 73 -6.56 2.92 -4.31
N GLN A 74 -7.62 2.13 -4.49
CA GLN A 74 -7.77 0.84 -3.82
C GLN A 74 -7.59 -0.35 -4.77
N VAL A 75 -7.31 -0.10 -6.05
CA VAL A 75 -7.16 -1.17 -7.05
C VAL A 75 -5.76 -1.75 -6.97
N THR A 76 -5.69 -3.01 -6.56
CA THR A 76 -4.48 -3.82 -6.57
C THR A 76 -4.78 -5.21 -7.15
N ASP A 77 -3.77 -6.03 -7.40
CA ASP A 77 -3.93 -7.39 -7.91
C ASP A 77 -2.95 -8.32 -7.19
N MET A 78 -3.30 -9.60 -7.05
CA MET A 78 -2.34 -10.58 -6.59
C MET A 78 -1.20 -10.70 -7.61
N PHE A 79 0.03 -10.77 -7.09
CA PHE A 79 1.26 -10.84 -7.85
C PHE A 79 1.45 -9.70 -8.87
N ARG A 80 0.95 -8.49 -8.55
CA ARG A 80 1.10 -7.29 -9.39
C ARG A 80 2.57 -6.98 -9.69
N ASP A 81 2.88 -6.69 -10.95
CA ASP A 81 4.24 -6.65 -11.51
C ASP A 81 5.00 -7.95 -11.19
N PRO A 82 4.69 -9.06 -11.88
CA PRO A 82 5.21 -10.40 -11.53
C PRO A 82 6.74 -10.49 -11.42
N THR A 83 7.46 -9.67 -12.19
CA THR A 83 8.93 -9.57 -12.14
C THR A 83 9.46 -9.12 -10.77
N TYR A 84 8.70 -8.31 -10.02
CA TYR A 84 9.05 -7.92 -8.65
C TYR A 84 9.07 -9.13 -7.70
N PHE A 85 7.99 -9.93 -7.71
CA PHE A 85 7.89 -11.13 -6.87
C PHE A 85 8.92 -12.18 -7.26
N ARG A 86 9.19 -12.33 -8.56
CA ARG A 86 10.26 -13.19 -9.05
C ARG A 86 11.63 -12.75 -8.52
N ALA A 87 11.93 -11.46 -8.62
CA ALA A 87 13.19 -10.90 -8.10
C ALA A 87 13.31 -11.04 -6.57
N LEU A 88 12.21 -10.89 -5.82
CA LEU A 88 12.21 -11.18 -4.38
C LEU A 88 12.60 -12.65 -4.12
N ARG A 89 12.01 -13.60 -4.85
CA ARG A 89 12.33 -15.02 -4.71
C ARG A 89 13.79 -15.33 -5.04
N GLU A 90 14.31 -14.75 -6.12
CA GLU A 90 15.66 -15.05 -6.60
C GLU A 90 16.76 -14.35 -5.77
N HIS A 91 16.52 -13.11 -5.32
CA HIS A 91 17.57 -12.27 -4.74
C HIS A 91 17.40 -11.93 -3.26
N VAL A 92 16.17 -11.95 -2.72
CA VAL A 92 15.89 -11.54 -1.33
C VAL A 92 15.65 -12.76 -0.43
N VAL A 93 14.84 -13.71 -0.87
CA VAL A 93 14.52 -14.94 -0.10
C VAL A 93 15.77 -15.70 0.37
N PRO A 94 16.86 -15.86 -0.40
CA PRO A 94 18.07 -16.53 0.09
C PRO A 94 18.62 -15.91 1.38
N TYR A 95 18.50 -14.59 1.55
CA TYR A 95 18.89 -13.90 2.78
C TYR A 95 17.85 -14.08 3.88
N LEU A 96 16.55 -13.96 3.55
CA LEU A 96 15.48 -14.17 4.53
C LEU A 96 15.52 -15.57 5.15
N ARG A 97 15.98 -16.59 4.40
CA ARG A 97 16.17 -17.96 4.91
C ARG A 97 17.12 -18.06 6.11
N THR A 98 18.04 -17.10 6.27
CA THR A 98 19.04 -17.11 7.35
C THR A 98 18.48 -16.67 8.70
N TYR A 99 17.32 -16.01 8.73
CA TYR A 99 16.70 -15.53 9.97
C TYR A 99 15.86 -16.63 10.63
N ALA A 100 15.94 -16.72 11.97
CA ALA A 100 15.13 -17.66 12.75
C ALA A 100 13.64 -17.28 12.81
N ALA A 101 13.34 -15.98 12.72
CA ALA A 101 12.00 -15.43 12.61
C ALA A 101 12.04 -14.20 11.70
N LEU A 102 10.97 -14.00 10.93
CA LEU A 102 10.87 -12.94 9.94
C LEU A 102 9.74 -11.98 10.29
N LYS A 103 9.99 -10.69 10.10
CA LYS A 103 9.00 -9.62 10.12
C LYS A 103 9.06 -8.90 8.78
N ILE A 104 7.92 -8.81 8.12
CA ILE A 104 7.76 -8.16 6.82
C ILE A 104 6.69 -7.09 6.97
N TRP A 105 6.87 -5.94 6.34
CA TRP A 105 5.84 -4.90 6.30
C TRP A 105 5.42 -4.60 4.87
N VAL A 106 4.12 -4.66 4.60
CA VAL A 106 3.46 -4.21 3.38
C VAL A 106 2.76 -2.90 3.68
N ALA A 107 3.36 -1.78 3.27
CA ALA A 107 2.85 -0.44 3.49
C ALA A 107 1.96 0.00 2.32
N GLY A 108 0.71 0.34 2.61
CA GLY A 108 -0.33 0.60 1.61
C GLY A 108 -0.86 -0.68 0.98
N CYS A 109 -1.30 -1.63 1.80
CA CYS A 109 -1.71 -2.95 1.35
C CYS A 109 -3.04 -2.99 0.58
N ALA A 110 -3.79 -1.88 0.55
CA ALA A 110 -5.14 -1.79 0.00
C ALA A 110 -6.02 -2.96 0.50
N THR A 111 -6.63 -3.70 -0.41
CA THR A 111 -7.49 -4.86 -0.10
C THR A 111 -6.72 -6.16 0.17
N GLY A 112 -5.40 -6.10 0.38
CA GLY A 112 -4.59 -7.21 0.92
C GLY A 112 -3.87 -8.08 -0.11
N GLU A 113 -4.13 -7.91 -1.40
CA GLU A 113 -3.64 -8.82 -2.45
C GLU A 113 -2.12 -8.95 -2.47
N GLU A 114 -1.37 -7.87 -2.24
CA GLU A 114 0.10 -7.91 -2.16
C GLU A 114 0.59 -8.69 -0.94
N ALA A 115 -0.03 -8.48 0.23
CA ALA A 115 0.29 -9.19 1.46
C ALA A 115 0.06 -10.69 1.32
N TYR A 116 -1.04 -11.10 0.68
CA TYR A 116 -1.30 -12.51 0.38
C TYR A 116 -0.36 -13.08 -0.68
N SER A 117 0.04 -12.29 -1.67
CA SER A 117 1.02 -12.72 -2.68
C SER A 117 2.37 -13.01 -2.04
N LEU A 118 2.82 -12.16 -1.11
CA LEU A 118 4.01 -12.40 -0.30
C LEU A 118 3.83 -13.62 0.60
N ALA A 119 2.69 -13.77 1.27
CA ALA A 119 2.42 -14.94 2.12
C ALA A 119 2.50 -16.26 1.34
N ILE A 120 1.93 -16.31 0.13
CA ILE A 120 2.01 -17.48 -0.76
C ILE A 120 3.46 -17.74 -1.19
N LEU A 121 4.18 -16.71 -1.64
CA LEU A 121 5.59 -16.83 -2.01
C LEU A 121 6.41 -17.41 -0.84
N LEU A 122 6.19 -16.92 0.38
CA LEU A 122 6.89 -17.40 1.57
C LEU A 122 6.45 -18.80 2.00
N ALA A 123 5.22 -19.20 1.72
CA ALA A 123 4.75 -20.57 1.95
C ALA A 123 5.51 -21.56 1.05
N GLU A 124 5.62 -21.24 -0.23
CA GLU A 124 6.38 -22.04 -1.21
C GLU A 124 7.85 -22.15 -0.83
N GLU A 125 8.41 -21.07 -0.29
CA GLU A 125 9.80 -21.03 0.15
C GLU A 125 10.01 -21.66 1.54
N ASN A 126 8.97 -22.23 2.17
CA ASN A 126 9.01 -22.82 3.53
C ASN A 126 9.46 -21.80 4.61
N LEU A 127 9.02 -20.55 4.48
CA LEU A 127 9.32 -19.45 5.40
C LEU A 127 8.10 -18.93 6.15
N LEU A 128 6.88 -19.19 5.66
CA LEU A 128 5.67 -18.59 6.21
C LEU A 128 5.44 -18.90 7.69
N ASP A 129 5.70 -20.14 8.13
CA ASP A 129 5.44 -20.59 9.51
C ASP A 129 6.21 -19.80 10.58
N ARG A 130 7.30 -19.14 10.20
CA ARG A 130 8.12 -18.29 11.08
C ARG A 130 8.10 -16.82 10.67
N THR A 131 7.13 -16.42 9.86
CA THR A 131 6.99 -15.04 9.38
C THR A 131 5.75 -14.37 9.94
N LEU A 132 5.91 -13.12 10.38
CA LEU A 132 4.83 -12.19 10.66
C LEU A 132 4.83 -11.07 9.61
N ILE A 133 3.72 -10.90 8.90
CA ILE A 133 3.52 -9.86 7.90
C ILE A 133 2.63 -8.78 8.53
N TYR A 134 3.15 -7.59 8.72
CA TYR A 134 2.35 -6.40 8.98
C TYR A 134 1.85 -5.86 7.65
N ALA A 135 0.55 -5.70 7.48
CA ALA A 135 -0.06 -5.16 6.27
C ALA A 135 -0.90 -3.95 6.67
N THR A 136 -0.49 -2.76 6.21
CA THR A 136 -1.10 -1.52 6.69
C THR A 136 -1.66 -0.68 5.58
N ASP A 137 -2.76 0.02 5.86
CA ASP A 137 -3.40 0.96 4.96
C ASP A 137 -4.14 2.03 5.78
N ILE A 138 -4.48 3.16 5.16
CA ILE A 138 -5.25 4.23 5.81
C ILE A 138 -6.75 4.08 5.57
N HIS A 139 -7.18 3.10 4.79
CA HIS A 139 -8.58 2.91 4.43
C HIS A 139 -9.23 1.73 5.20
N PRO A 140 -10.08 1.99 6.20
CA PRO A 140 -10.65 0.95 7.05
C PRO A 140 -11.43 -0.13 6.28
N ASP A 141 -12.20 0.24 5.25
CA ASP A 141 -12.93 -0.78 4.47
C ASP A 141 -12.01 -1.67 3.65
N SER A 142 -10.85 -1.16 3.22
CA SER A 142 -9.88 -1.95 2.46
C SER A 142 -9.24 -2.98 3.37
N LEU A 143 -8.87 -2.57 4.60
CA LEU A 143 -8.38 -3.47 5.65
C LEU A 143 -9.42 -4.54 6.00
N ARG A 144 -10.70 -4.16 6.15
CA ARG A 144 -11.77 -5.13 6.42
C ARG A 144 -11.92 -6.17 5.30
N ILE A 145 -11.81 -5.76 4.04
CA ILE A 145 -11.81 -6.69 2.89
C ILE A 145 -10.58 -7.59 2.94
N ALA A 146 -9.40 -7.03 3.23
CA ALA A 146 -8.15 -7.75 3.34
C ALA A 146 -8.19 -8.83 4.44
N GLU A 147 -8.71 -8.49 5.63
CA GLU A 147 -8.89 -9.40 6.76
C GLU A 147 -9.83 -10.57 6.44
N GLN A 148 -10.90 -10.31 5.67
CA GLN A 148 -11.81 -11.35 5.22
C GLN A 148 -11.11 -12.33 4.27
N GLY A 149 -10.20 -11.84 3.42
CA GLY A 149 -9.46 -12.64 2.46
C GLY A 149 -10.36 -13.32 1.43
N VAL A 150 -11.51 -12.70 1.12
CA VAL A 150 -12.47 -13.18 0.12
C VAL A 150 -12.39 -12.26 -1.09
N TYR A 151 -12.10 -12.83 -2.25
CA TYR A 151 -11.99 -12.12 -3.51
C TYR A 151 -12.93 -12.68 -4.55
N ASP A 152 -13.36 -11.84 -5.49
CA ASP A 152 -14.20 -12.26 -6.61
C ASP A 152 -13.46 -13.27 -7.50
N THR A 153 -14.12 -14.40 -7.78
CA THR A 153 -13.60 -15.44 -8.67
C THR A 153 -13.24 -14.95 -10.08
N GLU A 154 -13.91 -13.91 -10.58
CA GLU A 154 -13.61 -13.33 -11.91
C GLU A 154 -12.19 -12.76 -11.99
N ARG A 155 -11.61 -12.33 -10.86
CA ARG A 155 -10.25 -11.77 -10.80
C ARG A 155 -9.17 -12.85 -10.84
N PHE A 156 -9.49 -14.11 -10.52
CA PHE A 156 -8.51 -15.17 -10.39
C PHE A 156 -7.88 -15.59 -11.72
N ALA A 157 -8.54 -15.35 -12.86
CA ALA A 157 -7.91 -15.56 -14.16
C ALA A 157 -6.63 -14.71 -14.30
N LYS A 158 -6.71 -13.42 -13.94
CA LYS A 158 -5.57 -12.49 -13.94
C LYS A 158 -4.56 -12.84 -12.85
N PHE A 159 -5.03 -13.18 -11.65
CA PHE A 159 -4.14 -13.56 -10.54
C PHE A 159 -3.31 -14.81 -10.87
N ASN A 160 -3.92 -15.80 -11.54
CA ASN A 160 -3.22 -16.99 -12.00
C ASN A 160 -2.13 -16.67 -13.02
N ASP A 161 -2.40 -15.78 -14.00
CA ASP A 161 -1.36 -15.35 -14.95
C ASP A 161 -0.19 -14.66 -14.25
N ASN A 162 -0.51 -13.70 -13.38
CA ASN A 162 0.48 -12.98 -12.60
C ASN A 162 1.32 -13.94 -11.72
N TYR A 163 0.68 -14.85 -11.01
CA TYR A 163 1.33 -15.85 -10.16
C TYR A 163 2.30 -16.75 -10.94
N ARG A 164 1.89 -17.26 -12.11
CA ARG A 164 2.78 -18.05 -12.98
C ARG A 164 3.98 -17.24 -13.43
N ARG A 165 3.77 -16.01 -13.89
CA ARG A 165 4.85 -15.11 -14.34
C ARG A 165 5.76 -14.66 -13.20
N ALA A 166 5.27 -14.69 -11.96
CA ALA A 166 6.03 -14.41 -10.76
C ALA A 166 6.91 -15.59 -10.31
N GLY A 167 6.87 -16.72 -11.03
CA GLY A 167 7.63 -17.93 -10.70
C GLY A 167 6.98 -18.79 -9.62
N GLY A 168 5.65 -18.80 -9.54
CA GLY A 168 4.91 -19.70 -8.67
C GLY A 168 5.30 -21.17 -8.88
N GLN A 169 5.41 -21.93 -7.80
CA GLN A 169 5.92 -23.32 -7.83
C GLN A 169 4.83 -24.39 -7.98
N GLY A 170 3.55 -24.02 -7.95
CA GLY A 170 2.42 -24.92 -8.03
C GLY A 170 1.21 -24.29 -8.72
N SER A 171 0.02 -24.49 -8.17
CA SER A 171 -1.20 -23.82 -8.62
C SER A 171 -1.60 -22.75 -7.61
N LEU A 172 -2.04 -21.57 -8.08
CA LEU A 172 -2.66 -20.61 -7.16
C LEU A 172 -3.91 -21.20 -6.48
N GLY A 173 -4.57 -22.16 -7.15
CA GLY A 173 -5.71 -22.93 -6.63
C GLY A 173 -5.43 -23.68 -5.34
N ASP A 174 -4.16 -23.94 -5.02
CA ASP A 174 -3.77 -24.65 -3.79
C ASP A 174 -3.90 -23.76 -2.54
N TYR A 175 -4.13 -22.46 -2.71
CA TYR A 175 -4.12 -21.45 -1.64
C TYR A 175 -5.47 -20.79 -1.37
N TYR A 176 -6.55 -21.25 -2.04
CA TYR A 176 -7.89 -20.73 -1.82
C TYR A 176 -8.96 -21.79 -2.05
N ALA A 177 -10.11 -21.59 -1.42
CA ALA A 177 -11.32 -22.36 -1.68
C ALA A 177 -12.35 -21.47 -2.40
N ALA A 178 -12.77 -21.87 -3.60
CA ALA A 178 -13.82 -21.18 -4.34
C ALA A 178 -15.21 -21.72 -3.99
N ALA A 179 -16.15 -20.85 -3.65
CA ALA A 179 -17.55 -21.17 -3.43
C ALA A 179 -18.44 -19.94 -3.66
N TYR A 180 -19.61 -20.13 -4.29
CA TYR A 180 -20.64 -19.09 -4.46
C TYR A 180 -20.14 -17.76 -5.05
N GLY A 181 -19.27 -17.81 -6.06
CA GLY A 181 -18.71 -16.61 -6.74
C GLY A 181 -17.58 -15.90 -5.97
N GLY A 182 -17.28 -16.33 -4.75
CA GLY A 182 -16.12 -15.87 -3.97
C GLY A 182 -15.04 -16.94 -3.88
N ALA A 183 -13.80 -16.49 -3.72
CA ALA A 183 -12.66 -17.34 -3.40
C ALA A 183 -12.06 -16.87 -2.07
N LEU A 184 -12.12 -17.75 -1.08
CA LEU A 184 -11.61 -17.52 0.27
C LEU A 184 -10.18 -18.01 0.37
N LEU A 185 -9.26 -17.13 0.70
CA LEU A 185 -7.86 -17.49 0.91
C LEU A 185 -7.67 -18.35 2.16
N ASP A 186 -6.70 -19.26 2.04
CA ASP A 186 -6.38 -20.24 3.04
C ASP A 186 -6.11 -19.60 4.41
N ARG A 187 -6.66 -20.22 5.45
CA ARG A 187 -6.53 -19.74 6.82
C ARG A 187 -5.07 -19.66 7.27
N ARG A 188 -4.19 -20.52 6.72
CA ARG A 188 -2.76 -20.53 7.03
C ARG A 188 -2.08 -19.23 6.60
N LEU A 189 -2.43 -18.70 5.42
CA LEU A 189 -1.94 -17.41 4.94
C LEU A 189 -2.42 -16.26 5.84
N ARG A 190 -3.72 -16.25 6.16
CA ARG A 190 -4.33 -15.22 7.02
C ARG A 190 -3.71 -15.13 8.40
N LYS A 191 -3.36 -16.27 9.01
CA LYS A 191 -2.73 -16.31 10.33
C LYS A 191 -1.36 -15.64 10.39
N ALA A 192 -0.66 -15.56 9.26
CA ALA A 192 0.66 -14.93 9.19
C ALA A 192 0.59 -13.41 8.99
N ILE A 193 -0.61 -12.85 8.76
CA ILE A 193 -0.79 -11.43 8.43
C ILE A 193 -1.55 -10.72 9.55
N VAL A 194 -1.03 -9.57 9.97
CA VAL A 194 -1.69 -8.63 10.86
C VAL A 194 -2.03 -7.39 10.06
N PHE A 195 -3.32 -7.13 9.90
CA PHE A 195 -3.83 -5.92 9.26
C PHE A 195 -4.01 -4.83 10.31
N SER A 196 -3.54 -3.61 10.01
CA SER A 196 -3.71 -2.47 10.93
C SER A 196 -3.71 -1.14 10.19
N ASP A 197 -4.37 -0.14 10.78
CA ASP A 197 -4.28 1.23 10.29
C ASP A 197 -2.86 1.79 10.49
N HIS A 198 -2.32 2.43 9.46
CA HIS A 198 -1.06 3.18 9.53
C HIS A 198 -0.95 4.16 8.36
N SER A 199 -0.55 5.38 8.68
CA SER A 199 -0.39 6.47 7.73
C SER A 199 1.07 6.88 7.58
N LEU A 200 1.66 6.62 6.42
CA LEU A 200 3.00 7.09 6.05
C LEU A 200 3.14 8.62 6.12
N SER A 201 2.04 9.39 6.10
CA SER A 201 2.09 10.84 6.20
C SER A 201 2.19 11.37 7.62
N THR A 202 1.70 10.63 8.62
CA THR A 202 1.56 11.15 9.99
C THR A 202 2.26 10.28 11.02
N ASP A 203 2.27 8.97 10.84
CA ASP A 203 2.82 8.02 11.80
C ASP A 203 4.33 7.85 11.66
N SER A 204 4.93 7.23 12.67
CA SER A 204 6.34 6.84 12.70
C SER A 204 6.53 5.35 12.40
N ALA A 205 7.79 4.92 12.34
CA ALA A 205 8.15 3.51 12.32
C ALA A 205 7.58 2.80 13.57
N PHE A 206 7.02 1.60 13.39
CA PHE A 206 6.38 0.83 14.46
C PHE A 206 6.96 -0.57 14.66
N ALA A 207 7.81 -1.04 13.74
CA ALA A 207 8.44 -2.35 13.81
C ALA A 207 9.81 -2.34 13.15
N GLU A 208 10.71 -3.18 13.64
CA GLU A 208 11.94 -3.53 12.93
C GLU A 208 11.68 -4.79 12.07
N THR A 209 11.92 -4.68 10.76
CA THR A 209 11.54 -5.66 9.74
C THR A 209 12.70 -6.02 8.81
N GLN A 210 12.69 -7.22 8.24
CA GLN A 210 13.71 -7.67 7.28
C GLN A 210 13.36 -7.29 5.84
N LEU A 211 12.08 -7.10 5.53
CA LEU A 211 11.59 -6.67 4.23
C LEU A 211 10.44 -5.67 4.42
N VAL A 212 10.52 -4.54 3.72
CA VAL A 212 9.42 -3.60 3.55
C VAL A 212 9.03 -3.57 2.07
N SER A 213 7.76 -3.77 1.76
CA SER A 213 7.18 -3.55 0.43
C SER A 213 6.25 -2.34 0.52
N CYS A 214 6.56 -1.29 -0.25
CA CYS A 214 5.78 -0.06 -0.31
C CYS A 214 5.60 0.33 -1.77
N ARG A 215 4.58 -0.26 -2.42
CA ARG A 215 4.46 -0.22 -3.88
C ARG A 215 3.23 0.55 -4.32
N ASN A 216 3.42 1.44 -5.28
CA ASN A 216 2.39 2.29 -5.87
C ASN A 216 1.68 3.21 -4.86
N VAL A 217 2.40 3.66 -3.83
CA VAL A 217 1.91 4.56 -2.78
C VAL A 217 2.55 5.95 -2.90
N LEU A 218 3.87 6.00 -3.02
CA LEU A 218 4.66 7.23 -3.07
C LEU A 218 4.33 8.08 -4.29
N ILE A 219 3.80 7.48 -5.36
CA ILE A 219 3.32 8.20 -6.56
C ILE A 219 2.21 9.23 -6.27
N TYR A 220 1.55 9.15 -5.10
CA TYR A 220 0.52 10.10 -4.69
C TYR A 220 1.07 11.26 -3.87
N PHE A 221 2.35 11.22 -3.48
CA PHE A 221 2.95 12.17 -2.56
C PHE A 221 3.78 13.22 -3.32
N GLU A 222 3.76 14.45 -2.81
CA GLU A 222 4.75 15.46 -3.19
C GLU A 222 6.12 15.12 -2.59
N ARG A 223 7.20 15.72 -3.12
CA ARG A 223 8.59 15.32 -2.79
C ARG A 223 8.90 15.31 -1.30
N ALA A 224 8.43 16.32 -0.55
CA ALA A 224 8.69 16.40 0.89
C ALA A 224 8.04 15.23 1.65
N LEU A 225 6.86 14.80 1.22
CA LEU A 225 6.15 13.67 1.81
C LEU A 225 6.75 12.34 1.35
N GLN A 226 7.22 12.24 0.10
CA GLN A 226 8.01 11.08 -0.35
C GLN A 226 9.26 10.89 0.50
N ASP A 227 10.01 11.96 0.77
CA ASP A 227 11.22 11.94 1.59
C ASP A 227 10.92 11.44 3.02
N ARG A 228 9.90 12.02 3.66
CA ARG A 228 9.41 11.59 4.97
C ARG A 228 9.03 10.11 4.98
N ALA A 229 8.20 9.69 4.01
CA ALA A 229 7.72 8.31 3.94
C ALA A 229 8.90 7.35 3.81
N ILE A 230 9.87 7.65 2.95
CA ILE A 230 11.09 6.85 2.80
C ILE A 230 11.89 6.79 4.10
N GLY A 231 11.97 7.89 4.87
CA GLY A 231 12.56 7.89 6.20
C GLY A 231 11.89 6.90 7.16
N VAL A 232 10.56 6.88 7.18
CA VAL A 232 9.79 5.90 8.00
C VAL A 232 10.07 4.45 7.55
N LEU A 233 10.11 4.20 6.24
CA LEU A 233 10.43 2.86 5.69
C LEU A 233 11.86 2.45 6.03
N HIS A 234 12.82 3.37 5.93
CA HIS A 234 14.22 3.17 6.31
C HIS A 234 14.34 2.80 7.79
N ASP A 235 13.71 3.57 8.67
CA ASP A 235 13.80 3.39 10.13
C ASP A 235 13.13 2.09 10.58
N SER A 236 12.18 1.58 9.79
CA SER A 236 11.50 0.29 10.02
C SER A 236 12.28 -0.93 9.53
N LEU A 237 13.37 -0.75 8.78
CA LEU A 237 14.19 -1.85 8.28
C LEU A 237 15.32 -2.19 9.24
N CYS A 238 15.63 -3.47 9.47
CA CYS A 238 16.89 -3.82 10.11
C CYS A 238 18.08 -3.49 9.19
N ARG A 239 19.29 -3.45 9.75
CA ARG A 239 20.51 -3.37 8.92
C ARG A 239 20.54 -4.53 7.93
N LYS A 240 20.93 -4.26 6.67
CA LYS A 240 20.89 -5.23 5.55
C LYS A 240 19.49 -5.74 5.18
N GLY A 241 18.43 -5.15 5.74
CA GLY A 241 17.05 -5.39 5.31
C GLY A 241 16.77 -4.83 3.91
N PHE A 242 15.65 -5.23 3.33
CA PHE A 242 15.31 -4.97 1.93
C PHE A 242 14.11 -4.05 1.81
N LEU A 243 14.17 -3.09 0.90
CA LEU A 243 13.06 -2.21 0.54
C LEU A 243 12.64 -2.50 -0.91
N GLY A 244 11.38 -2.82 -1.13
CA GLY A 244 10.77 -2.89 -2.46
C GLY A 244 9.82 -1.74 -2.71
N LEU A 245 10.01 -1.04 -3.84
CA LEU A 245 9.12 0.02 -4.30
C LEU A 245 8.42 -0.39 -5.61
N GLY A 246 7.38 0.34 -6.01
CA GLY A 246 6.72 0.15 -7.31
C GLY A 246 7.59 0.67 -8.46
N LEU A 247 7.36 0.15 -9.67
CA LEU A 247 8.24 0.39 -10.83
C LEU A 247 8.40 1.88 -11.22
N LYS A 248 7.40 2.71 -10.90
CA LYS A 248 7.39 4.17 -11.16
C LYS A 248 7.92 4.99 -9.99
N GLU A 249 8.40 4.35 -8.93
CA GLU A 249 8.89 4.98 -7.71
C GLU A 249 10.41 4.79 -7.64
N THR A 250 11.08 5.70 -6.92
CA THR A 250 12.53 5.68 -6.80
C THR A 250 12.97 6.36 -5.52
N LEU A 251 14.08 5.87 -4.96
CA LEU A 251 14.78 6.56 -3.88
C LEU A 251 15.61 7.74 -4.39
N ARG A 252 15.83 7.85 -5.69
CA ARG A 252 16.61 8.96 -6.27
C ARG A 252 15.94 10.28 -5.88
N PHE A 253 16.77 11.26 -5.55
CA PHE A 253 16.35 12.61 -5.11
C PHE A 253 15.74 12.68 -3.71
N THR A 254 15.89 11.63 -2.90
CA THR A 254 15.55 11.64 -1.47
C THR A 254 16.81 11.78 -0.62
N SER A 255 16.70 12.39 0.56
CA SER A 255 17.78 12.54 1.53
C SER A 255 18.30 11.18 2.04
N HIS A 256 17.47 10.14 1.93
CA HIS A 256 17.78 8.77 2.37
C HIS A 256 18.44 7.90 1.29
N ALA A 257 18.59 8.38 0.05
CA ALA A 257 19.08 7.56 -1.07
C ALA A 257 20.43 6.88 -0.80
N LEU A 258 21.34 7.56 -0.10
CA LEU A 258 22.68 7.06 0.23
C LEU A 258 22.67 6.00 1.34
N ALA A 259 21.55 5.81 2.05
CA ALA A 259 21.40 4.75 3.04
C ALA A 259 21.08 3.38 2.41
N PHE A 260 20.92 3.33 1.08
CA PHE A 260 20.55 2.13 0.35
C PHE A 260 21.49 1.84 -0.82
N THR A 261 21.64 0.56 -1.13
CA THR A 261 22.20 0.08 -2.40
C THR A 261 21.09 -0.47 -3.30
N GLU A 262 21.17 -0.22 -4.61
CA GLU A 262 20.25 -0.84 -5.57
C GLU A 262 20.63 -2.32 -5.74
N LEU A 263 19.76 -3.25 -5.31
CA LEU A 263 20.00 -4.69 -5.42
C LEU A 263 19.50 -5.25 -6.74
N VAL A 264 18.26 -4.90 -7.11
CA VAL A 264 17.64 -5.28 -8.39
C VAL A 264 16.95 -4.04 -8.97
N PRO A 265 17.68 -3.21 -9.74
CA PRO A 265 17.19 -1.90 -10.21
C PRO A 265 15.89 -1.98 -11.02
N GLU A 266 15.75 -2.97 -11.90
CA GLU A 266 14.59 -3.21 -12.75
C GLU A 266 13.33 -3.59 -11.98
N ALA A 267 13.50 -4.15 -10.77
CA ALA A 267 12.41 -4.50 -9.86
C ALA A 267 12.26 -3.48 -8.73
N ARG A 268 13.06 -2.39 -8.70
CA ARG A 268 13.07 -1.39 -7.62
C ARG A 268 13.25 -2.00 -6.23
N ILE A 269 14.15 -2.99 -6.13
CA ILE A 269 14.54 -3.61 -4.87
C ILE A 269 15.88 -3.01 -4.42
N TYR A 270 15.90 -2.54 -3.18
CA TYR A 270 17.02 -1.87 -2.54
C TYR A 270 17.41 -2.62 -1.26
N GLN A 271 18.65 -2.48 -0.82
CA GLN A 271 19.12 -3.02 0.45
C GLN A 271 19.65 -1.90 1.34
N ARG A 272 19.21 -1.86 2.61
CA ARG A 272 19.69 -0.91 3.61
C ARG A 272 21.15 -1.21 3.99
N ILE A 273 22.00 -0.18 4.07
CA ILE A 273 23.44 -0.32 4.36
C ILE A 273 23.73 -0.64 5.83
#